data_AF-A0A9D7HZM4-F1
#
_entry.id   AF-A0A9D7HZM4-F1
#
_cell.length_a   1.000
_cell.length_b   1.000
_cell.length_c   1.000
_cell.angle_alpha   90.00
_cell.angle_beta   90.00
_cell.angle_gamma   90.00
#
_symmetry.space_group_name_H-M   'P 1'
#
loop_
_entity.id
_entity.type
_entity.pdbx_description
1 polymer ?
#
loop_
_entity_poly.entity_id
_entity_poly.type
_entity_poly.pdbx_seq_one_letter_code
_entity_poly.pdbx_strand_id
1 'polypeptide(L)'
;MSKSKISKLTFIKTVLWGAIFLSVLALVYNVRWFIPFLSDKKAYVVPFGQTPLIWFIVQICNNLIFLFVGYSLIRLFNKYQRTGFFDTQSLKVLDGVIISCIGLAALGVLKLSFSNFNDVQLNAFNSIQSSINLSARFLTNIITFKEPQTMYILLAIILWTVKQFVTKALFIKTENEAFV
;
A
#
# COMPACT_ATOMS: atom_id res chain seq x y z
N MET A 1 35.16 10.86 4.50
CA MET A 1 33.72 10.52 4.59
C MET A 1 32.95 11.49 3.68
N SER A 2 32.40 11.03 2.54
CA SER A 2 31.98 11.95 1.47
C SER A 2 30.71 12.74 1.82
N LYS A 3 30.77 14.07 1.67
CA LYS A 3 29.62 15.00 1.85
C LYS A 3 28.39 14.61 1.00
N SER A 4 28.58 13.87 -0.09
CA SER A 4 27.51 13.43 -0.99
C SER A 4 26.59 12.34 -0.43
N LYS A 5 27.04 11.49 0.51
CA LYS A 5 26.20 10.43 1.10
C LYS A 5 25.16 10.98 2.07
N ILE A 6 25.49 12.05 2.78
CA ILE A 6 24.59 12.71 3.74
C ILE A 6 23.41 13.36 3.00
N SER A 7 23.64 13.97 1.82
CA SER A 7 22.56 14.64 1.09
C SER A 7 21.49 13.65 0.58
N LYS A 8 21.89 12.47 0.09
CA LYS A 8 20.95 11.44 -0.39
C LYS A 8 20.07 10.88 0.73
N LEU A 9 20.65 10.60 1.90
CA LEU A 9 19.92 10.09 3.06
C LEU A 9 18.93 11.12 3.62
N THR A 10 19.34 12.38 3.70
CA THR A 10 18.45 13.47 4.11
C THR A 10 17.31 13.64 3.12
N PHE A 11 17.59 13.57 1.82
CA PHE A 11 16.56 13.63 0.78
C PHE A 11 15.51 12.51 0.93
N ILE A 12 15.94 11.26 1.12
CA ILE A 12 15.01 10.12 1.33
C ILE A 12 14.13 10.36 2.57
N LYS A 13 14.72 10.83 3.69
CA LYS A 13 13.96 11.15 4.90
C LYS A 13 12.95 12.29 4.67
N THR A 14 13.33 13.33 3.95
CA THR A 14 12.42 14.44 3.61
C THR A 14 11.25 13.97 2.75
N VAL A 15 11.52 13.12 1.75
CA VAL A 15 10.46 12.53 0.91
C VAL A 15 9.51 11.67 1.75
N LEU A 16 10.03 10.86 2.67
CA LEU A 16 9.20 10.05 3.57
C LEU A 16 8.34 10.91 4.51
N TRP A 17 8.91 11.98 5.07
CA TRP A 17 8.15 12.93 5.89
C TRP A 17 7.07 13.65 5.09
N GLY A 18 7.37 14.03 3.84
CA GLY A 18 6.38 14.60 2.92
C GLY A 18 5.23 13.62 2.66
N ALA A 19 5.54 12.34 2.42
CA ALA A 19 4.53 11.31 2.22
C ALA A 19 3.65 11.11 3.47
N ILE A 20 4.24 11.10 4.67
CA ILE A 20 3.50 11.04 5.94
C ILE A 20 2.58 12.26 6.07
N PHE A 21 3.11 13.46 5.87
CA PHE A 21 2.34 14.70 5.99
C PHE A 21 1.14 14.73 5.04
N LEU A 22 1.35 14.39 3.77
CA LEU A 22 0.28 14.29 2.79
C LEU A 22 -0.76 13.22 3.17
N SER A 23 -0.31 12.09 3.70
CA SER A 23 -1.21 11.02 4.15
C SER A 23 -2.06 11.45 5.36
N VAL A 24 -1.50 12.23 6.30
CA VAL A 24 -2.25 12.82 7.42
C VAL A 24 -3.30 13.79 6.90
N LEU A 25 -2.93 14.71 6.00
CA LEU A 25 -3.87 15.67 5.42
C LEU A 25 -5.01 14.97 4.68
N ALA A 26 -4.69 13.95 3.88
CA ALA A 26 -5.68 13.14 3.17
C ALA A 26 -6.58 12.37 4.15
N LEU A 27 -6.04 11.84 5.25
CA LEU A 27 -6.83 11.19 6.29
C LEU A 27 -7.84 12.17 6.92
N VAL A 28 -7.38 13.36 7.33
CA VAL A 28 -8.24 14.40 7.90
C VAL A 28 -9.33 14.81 6.92
N TYR A 29 -8.97 15.02 5.65
CA TYR A 29 -9.94 15.34 4.60
C TYR A 29 -11.01 14.25 4.46
N ASN A 30 -10.60 12.98 4.34
CA ASN A 30 -11.54 11.88 4.15
C ASN A 30 -12.42 11.64 5.39
N VAL A 31 -11.86 11.72 6.60
CA VAL A 31 -12.64 11.61 7.85
C VAL A 31 -13.64 12.76 7.99
N ARG A 32 -13.22 14.00 7.67
CA ARG A 32 -14.10 15.18 7.69
C ARG A 32 -15.32 15.00 6.81
N TRP A 33 -15.19 14.39 5.65
CA TRP A 33 -16.30 14.12 4.73
C TRP A 33 -17.06 12.83 5.04
N PHE A 34 -16.42 11.87 5.71
CA PHE A 34 -17.04 10.62 6.11
C PHE A 34 -18.08 10.82 7.23
N ILE A 35 -17.79 11.68 8.22
CA ILE A 35 -18.72 12.01 9.32
C ILE A 35 -20.09 12.50 8.81
N PRO A 36 -20.19 13.57 7.99
CA PRO A 36 -21.47 14.05 7.48
C PRO A 36 -22.14 13.03 6.53
N PHE A 37 -21.36 12.21 5.81
CA PHE A 37 -21.92 11.10 5.05
C PHE A 37 -22.66 10.09 5.94
N LEU A 38 -22.14 9.78 7.13
CA LEU A 38 -22.81 8.89 8.08
C LEU A 38 -24.12 9.48 8.62
N SER A 39 -24.19 10.81 8.78
CA SER A 39 -25.39 11.51 9.28
C SER A 39 -26.48 11.68 8.21
N ASP A 40 -26.12 12.24 7.05
CA ASP A 40 -27.10 12.70 6.06
C ASP A 40 -27.17 11.80 4.81
N LYS A 41 -26.34 10.76 4.73
CA LYS A 41 -26.17 9.88 3.55
C LYS A 41 -25.81 10.60 2.25
N LYS A 42 -25.45 11.88 2.31
CA LYS A 42 -25.04 12.68 1.14
C LYS A 42 -23.53 12.55 0.93
N ALA A 43 -23.13 12.23 -0.29
CA ALA A 43 -21.74 12.07 -0.69
C ALA A 43 -21.37 13.09 -1.76
N TYR A 44 -20.77 14.21 -1.36
CA TYR A 44 -20.42 15.32 -2.27
C TYR A 44 -19.06 15.14 -2.97
N VAL A 45 -18.20 14.29 -2.41
CA VAL A 45 -16.80 14.14 -2.83
C VAL A 45 -16.49 12.78 -3.47
N VAL A 46 -17.48 11.88 -3.50
CA VAL A 46 -17.30 10.52 -4.04
C VAL A 46 -17.52 10.57 -5.55
N PRO A 47 -16.59 10.01 -6.36
CA PRO A 47 -16.75 9.93 -7.80
C PRO A 47 -18.01 9.14 -8.20
N PHE A 48 -18.62 9.53 -9.33
CA PHE A 48 -19.78 8.85 -9.89
C PHE A 48 -19.48 7.36 -10.16
N GLY A 49 -20.46 6.48 -9.90
CA GLY A 49 -20.34 5.02 -10.09
C GLY A 49 -19.67 4.26 -8.92
N GLN A 50 -19.20 4.95 -7.88
CA GLN A 50 -18.58 4.29 -6.72
C GLN A 50 -19.52 4.29 -5.51
N THR A 51 -19.54 3.17 -4.78
CA THR A 51 -20.28 3.07 -3.51
C THR A 51 -19.61 3.96 -2.46
N PRO A 52 -20.28 5.02 -1.94
CA PRO A 52 -19.66 6.01 -1.06
C PRO A 52 -19.00 5.43 0.18
N LEU A 53 -19.67 4.50 0.86
CA LEU A 53 -19.16 3.86 2.08
C LEU A 53 -17.85 3.12 1.82
N ILE A 54 -17.78 2.36 0.72
CA ILE A 54 -16.61 1.57 0.36
C ILE A 54 -15.47 2.48 -0.07
N TRP A 55 -15.79 3.55 -0.80
CA TRP A 55 -14.80 4.56 -1.15
C TRP A 55 -14.16 5.18 0.08
N PHE A 56 -14.96 5.67 1.04
CA PHE A 56 -14.42 6.28 2.27
C PHE A 56 -13.57 5.30 3.08
N ILE A 57 -14.04 4.07 3.27
CA ILE A 57 -13.28 3.04 4.01
C ILE A 57 -11.95 2.77 3.31
N VAL A 58 -11.95 2.55 1.99
CA VAL A 58 -10.73 2.28 1.23
C VAL A 58 -9.76 3.46 1.32
N GLN A 59 -10.23 4.70 1.18
CA GLN A 59 -9.37 5.89 1.29
C GLN A 59 -8.77 6.04 2.69
N ILE A 60 -9.56 5.85 3.74
CA ILE A 60 -9.09 5.94 5.12
C ILE A 60 -8.05 4.84 5.38
N CYS A 61 -8.35 3.59 5.04
CA CYS A 61 -7.44 2.46 5.21
C CYS A 61 -6.13 2.64 4.43
N ASN A 62 -6.20 3.09 3.16
CA ASN A 62 -4.99 3.36 2.36
C ASN A 62 -4.08 4.39 3.04
N ASN A 63 -4.64 5.50 3.52
CA ASN A 63 -3.86 6.53 4.19
C ASN A 63 -3.28 6.05 5.53
N LEU A 64 -4.02 5.25 6.30
CA LEU A 64 -3.48 4.61 7.51
C LEU A 64 -2.31 3.68 7.20
N ILE A 65 -2.40 2.89 6.13
CA ILE A 65 -1.31 2.02 5.69
C ILE A 65 -0.09 2.85 5.27
N PHE A 66 -0.28 3.94 4.51
CA PHE A 66 0.83 4.82 4.13
C PHE A 66 1.52 5.47 5.34
N LEU A 67 0.75 5.88 6.36
CA LEU A 67 1.31 6.37 7.62
C LEU A 67 2.13 5.31 8.34
N PHE A 68 1.60 4.09 8.43
CA PHE A 68 2.28 2.96 9.06
C PHE A 68 3.59 2.61 8.33
N VAL A 69 3.56 2.51 7.00
CA VAL A 69 4.74 2.21 6.18
C VAL A 69 5.76 3.34 6.27
N GLY A 70 5.33 4.59 6.14
CA GLY A 70 6.20 5.76 6.26
C GLY A 70 6.94 5.81 7.60
N TYR A 71 6.21 5.63 8.70
CA TYR A 71 6.79 5.56 10.04
C TYR A 71 7.77 4.40 10.20
N SER A 72 7.38 3.21 9.72
CA SER A 72 8.22 2.00 9.79
C SER A 72 9.54 2.17 9.02
N LEU A 73 9.49 2.78 7.84
CA LEU A 73 10.68 3.08 7.04
C LEU A 73 11.58 4.12 7.71
N ILE A 74 11.02 5.18 8.28
CA ILE A 74 11.82 6.17 9.05
C ILE A 74 12.52 5.48 10.22
N ARG A 75 11.82 4.63 10.97
CA ARG A 75 12.39 3.85 12.07
C ARG A 75 13.53 2.95 11.60
N LEU A 76 13.33 2.26 10.46
CA LEU A 76 14.35 1.42 9.83
C LEU A 76 15.58 2.23 9.43
N PHE A 77 15.41 3.37 8.78
CA PHE A 77 16.51 4.26 8.40
C PHE A 77 17.30 4.78 9.59
N ASN A 78 16.61 5.25 10.63
CA ASN A 78 17.25 5.72 11.85
C ASN A 78 18.04 4.61 12.54
N LYS A 79 17.53 3.38 12.50
CA LYS A 79 18.23 2.23 13.04
C LYS A 79 19.47 1.88 12.22
N TYR A 80 19.34 1.79 10.90
CA TYR A 80 20.47 1.49 10.01
C TYR A 80 21.58 2.54 10.15
N GLN A 81 21.26 3.81 10.36
CA GLN A 81 22.26 4.85 10.64
C GLN A 81 23.02 4.64 11.97
N ARG A 82 22.40 4.00 12.97
CA ARG A 82 23.03 3.71 14.25
C ARG A 82 23.85 2.42 14.23
N THR A 83 23.34 1.36 13.61
CA THR A 83 23.97 0.03 13.62
C THR A 83 24.90 -0.20 12.43
N GLY A 84 24.65 0.42 11.28
CA GLY A 84 25.42 0.24 10.05
C GLY A 84 25.11 -1.05 9.28
N PHE A 85 24.29 -1.95 9.83
CA PHE A 85 23.89 -3.21 9.21
C PHE A 85 22.41 -3.53 9.46
N PHE A 86 21.84 -4.35 8.58
CA PHE A 86 20.50 -4.91 8.74
C PHE A 86 20.51 -6.03 9.78
N ASP A 87 19.50 -6.07 10.65
CA ASP A 87 19.36 -7.11 11.65
C ASP A 87 17.97 -7.77 11.58
N THR A 88 17.71 -8.73 12.46
CA THR A 88 16.44 -9.48 12.49
C THR A 88 15.21 -8.56 12.66
N GLN A 89 15.33 -7.47 13.43
CA GLN A 89 14.24 -6.50 13.55
C GLN A 89 14.02 -5.71 12.25
N SER A 90 15.10 -5.44 11.51
CA SER A 90 15.02 -4.78 10.21
C SER A 90 14.26 -5.65 9.18
N LEU A 91 14.45 -6.97 9.24
CA LEU A 91 13.66 -7.93 8.45
C LEU A 91 12.18 -7.92 8.84
N LYS A 92 11.84 -7.80 10.13
CA LYS A 92 10.44 -7.66 10.58
C LYS A 92 9.78 -6.40 10.04
N VAL A 93 10.53 -5.30 9.92
CA VAL A 93 10.00 -4.08 9.28
C VAL A 93 9.70 -4.32 7.81
N LEU A 94 10.61 -4.97 7.07
CA LEU A 94 10.36 -5.34 5.68
C LEU A 94 9.11 -6.21 5.53
N ASP A 95 8.89 -7.17 6.43
CA ASP A 95 7.65 -7.97 6.45
C ASP A 95 6.41 -7.12 6.63
N GLY A 96 6.44 -6.17 7.57
CA GLY A 96 5.35 -5.22 7.77
C GLY A 96 5.04 -4.41 6.49
N VAL A 97 6.06 -3.98 5.76
CA VAL A 97 5.89 -3.25 4.49
C VAL A 97 5.34 -4.17 3.39
N ILE A 98 5.82 -5.41 3.28
CA ILE A 98 5.31 -6.40 2.32
C ILE A 98 3.83 -6.68 2.56
N ILE A 99 3.44 -6.98 3.80
CA ILE A 99 2.04 -7.23 4.18
C ILE A 99 1.19 -5.99 3.89
N SER A 100 1.71 -4.79 4.17
CA SER A 100 1.04 -3.53 3.86
C SER A 100 0.78 -3.35 2.36
N CYS A 101 1.75 -3.70 1.50
CA CYS A 101 1.59 -3.65 0.05
C CYS A 101 0.53 -4.65 -0.45
N ILE A 102 0.51 -5.86 0.11
CA ILE A 102 -0.54 -6.85 -0.18
C ILE A 102 -1.92 -6.33 0.27
N GLY A 103 -1.99 -5.71 1.46
CA GLY A 103 -3.20 -5.07 1.97
C GLY A 103 -3.72 -3.95 1.06
N LEU A 104 -2.84 -3.07 0.58
CA LEU A 104 -3.19 -2.01 -0.39
C LEU A 104 -3.73 -2.60 -1.71
N ALA A 105 -3.12 -3.68 -2.19
CA ALA A 105 -3.63 -4.38 -3.37
C ALA A 105 -5.04 -4.95 -3.13
N ALA A 106 -5.26 -5.62 -2.00
CA ALA A 106 -6.56 -6.16 -1.63
C ALA A 106 -7.64 -5.07 -1.49
N LEU A 107 -7.32 -3.93 -0.89
CA LEU A 107 -8.22 -2.79 -0.78
C LEU A 107 -8.62 -2.22 -2.14
N GLY A 108 -7.69 -2.14 -3.08
CA GLY A 108 -8.02 -1.73 -4.43
C GLY A 108 -8.90 -2.77 -5.13
N VAL A 109 -8.60 -4.06 -5.01
CA VAL A 109 -9.44 -5.12 -5.61
C VAL A 109 -10.88 -5.00 -5.09
N LEU A 110 -11.04 -4.80 -3.79
CA LEU A 110 -12.36 -4.54 -3.19
C LEU A 110 -13.03 -3.32 -3.82
N LYS A 111 -12.34 -2.18 -3.91
CA LYS A 111 -12.87 -0.97 -4.53
C LYS A 111 -13.33 -1.21 -5.98
N LEU A 112 -12.53 -1.90 -6.79
CA LEU A 112 -12.86 -2.24 -8.18
C LEU A 112 -14.07 -3.18 -8.27
N SER A 113 -14.14 -4.21 -7.43
CA SER A 113 -15.28 -5.13 -7.42
C SER A 113 -16.58 -4.38 -7.21
N PHE A 114 -16.62 -3.51 -6.20
CA PHE A 114 -17.83 -2.77 -5.87
C PHE A 114 -18.18 -1.63 -6.85
N SER A 115 -17.19 -0.99 -7.47
CA SER A 115 -17.47 0.00 -8.53
C SER A 115 -18.06 -0.66 -9.77
N ASN A 116 -17.57 -1.84 -10.16
CA ASN A 116 -18.12 -2.56 -11.31
C ASN A 116 -19.51 -3.15 -11.04
N PHE A 117 -19.85 -3.41 -9.77
CA PHE A 117 -21.18 -3.90 -9.39
C PHE A 117 -22.28 -2.84 -9.59
N ASN A 118 -22.01 -1.57 -9.29
CA ASN A 118 -23.00 -0.50 -9.49
C ASN A 118 -23.28 -0.18 -10.96
N ASP A 119 -22.28 -0.38 -11.84
CA ASP A 119 -22.42 -0.16 -13.29
C ASP A 119 -23.27 -1.24 -13.96
N VAL A 120 -23.47 -2.40 -13.32
CA VAL A 120 -24.21 -3.52 -13.88
C VAL A 120 -25.61 -3.50 -13.28
N GLN A 121 -26.59 -3.10 -14.10
CA GLN A 121 -28.01 -3.22 -13.76
C GLN A 121 -28.26 -4.66 -13.26
N LEU A 122 -28.79 -4.81 -12.04
CA LEU A 122 -29.01 -6.11 -11.37
C LEU A 122 -29.77 -7.13 -12.23
N ASN A 123 -30.58 -6.66 -13.19
CA ASN A 123 -31.28 -7.48 -14.18
C ASN A 123 -30.33 -8.25 -15.13
N ALA A 124 -29.09 -7.80 -15.29
CA ALA A 124 -28.06 -8.49 -16.06
C ALA A 124 -27.42 -9.65 -15.29
N PHE A 125 -27.60 -9.84 -13.98
CA PHE A 125 -27.02 -11.03 -13.32
C PHE A 125 -27.73 -12.34 -13.67
N ASN A 126 -28.92 -12.28 -14.26
CA ASN A 126 -29.70 -13.47 -14.59
C ASN A 126 -29.23 -14.21 -15.85
N SER A 127 -28.25 -13.69 -16.60
CA SER A 127 -27.73 -14.37 -17.79
C SER A 127 -26.27 -14.82 -17.59
N ILE A 128 -25.94 -16.01 -18.10
CA ILE A 128 -24.58 -16.56 -18.10
C ILE A 128 -23.64 -15.63 -18.89
N GLN A 129 -24.12 -15.03 -19.99
CA GLN A 129 -23.36 -14.15 -20.88
C GLN A 129 -22.82 -12.91 -20.16
N SER A 130 -23.66 -12.27 -19.36
CA SER A 130 -23.34 -11.07 -18.60
C SER A 130 -22.44 -11.37 -17.41
N SER A 131 -22.59 -12.52 -16.74
CA SER A 131 -21.66 -12.96 -15.69
C SER A 131 -20.24 -13.19 -16.23
N ILE A 132 -20.13 -13.77 -17.43
CA ILE A 132 -18.85 -13.94 -18.13
C ILE A 132 -18.28 -12.57 -18.54
N ASN A 133 -19.09 -11.67 -19.09
CA ASN A 133 -18.65 -10.34 -19.49
C ASN A 133 -18.16 -9.49 -18.29
N LEU A 134 -18.83 -9.62 -17.14
CA LEU A 134 -18.46 -8.94 -15.90
C LEU A 134 -17.14 -9.48 -15.34
N SER A 135 -16.97 -10.80 -15.37
CA SER A 135 -15.71 -11.47 -14.98
C SER A 135 -14.56 -11.07 -15.92
N ALA A 136 -14.81 -11.03 -17.23
CA ALA A 136 -13.83 -10.58 -18.22
C ALA A 136 -13.45 -9.11 -18.00
N ARG A 137 -14.43 -8.21 -17.83
CA ARG A 137 -14.18 -6.79 -17.56
C ARG A 137 -13.42 -6.57 -16.25
N PHE A 138 -13.73 -7.33 -15.21
CA PHE A 138 -12.99 -7.32 -13.94
C PHE A 138 -11.53 -7.74 -14.13
N LEU A 139 -11.30 -8.88 -14.80
CA LEU A 139 -9.95 -9.35 -15.14
C LEU A 139 -9.19 -8.34 -16.01
N THR A 140 -9.83 -7.79 -17.05
CA THR A 140 -9.22 -6.78 -17.91
C THR A 140 -8.86 -5.52 -17.11
N ASN A 141 -9.72 -5.03 -16.22
CA ASN A 141 -9.41 -3.86 -15.38
C ASN A 141 -8.23 -4.11 -14.43
N ILE A 142 -8.06 -5.33 -13.93
CA ILE A 142 -6.90 -5.74 -13.12
C ILE A 142 -5.64 -5.82 -13.99
N ILE A 143 -5.72 -6.47 -15.15
CA ILE A 143 -4.58 -6.72 -16.05
C ILE A 143 -4.10 -5.42 -16.71
N THR A 144 -5.01 -4.52 -17.08
CA THR A 144 -4.69 -3.24 -17.74
C THR A 144 -4.16 -2.17 -16.78
N PHE A 145 -3.92 -2.52 -15.52
CA PHE A 145 -3.33 -1.63 -14.52
C PHE A 145 -4.11 -0.32 -14.33
N LYS A 146 -5.43 -0.37 -14.52
CA LYS A 146 -6.28 0.81 -14.40
C LYS A 146 -6.26 1.40 -12.99
N GLU A 147 -5.90 0.59 -12.00
CA GLU A 147 -5.66 0.99 -10.62
C GLU A 147 -4.26 0.55 -10.12
N PRO A 148 -3.68 1.23 -9.11
CA PRO A 148 -2.30 1.01 -8.64
C PRO A 148 -2.05 -0.34 -7.92
N GLN A 149 -3.04 -1.23 -7.87
CA GLN A 149 -3.02 -2.50 -7.13
C GLN A 149 -1.87 -3.41 -7.55
N THR A 150 -1.67 -3.52 -8.86
CA THR A 150 -0.63 -4.35 -9.45
C THR A 150 0.77 -3.80 -9.19
N MET A 151 0.92 -2.47 -9.07
CA MET A 151 2.16 -1.84 -8.63
C MET A 151 2.48 -2.21 -7.18
N TYR A 152 1.48 -2.28 -6.30
CA TYR A 152 1.68 -2.71 -4.91
C TYR A 152 2.07 -4.19 -4.83
N ILE A 153 1.46 -5.06 -5.65
CA ILE A 153 1.84 -6.48 -5.74
C ILE A 153 3.29 -6.61 -6.22
N LEU A 154 3.66 -5.89 -7.29
CA LEU A 154 5.02 -5.91 -7.82
C LEU A 154 6.03 -5.42 -6.76
N LEU A 155 5.70 -4.34 -6.04
CA LEU A 155 6.54 -3.82 -4.97
C LEU A 155 6.69 -4.84 -3.83
N ALA A 156 5.62 -5.55 -3.46
CA ALA A 156 5.66 -6.60 -2.46
C ALA A 156 6.61 -7.74 -2.88
N ILE A 157 6.57 -8.16 -4.14
CA ILE A 157 7.46 -9.19 -4.70
C ILE A 157 8.92 -8.71 -4.66
N ILE A 158 9.20 -7.49 -5.12
CA ILE A 158 10.56 -6.93 -5.09
C ILE A 158 11.09 -6.88 -3.66
N LEU A 159 10.30 -6.36 -2.71
CA LEU A 159 10.69 -6.28 -1.30
C LEU A 159 10.90 -7.66 -0.68
N TRP A 160 10.09 -8.65 -1.06
CA TRP A 160 10.27 -10.03 -0.64
C TRP A 160 11.58 -10.61 -1.17
N THR A 161 11.91 -10.40 -2.45
CA THR A 161 13.20 -10.83 -3.03
C THR A 161 14.38 -10.17 -2.31
N VAL A 162 14.31 -8.86 -2.04
CA VAL A 162 15.33 -8.14 -1.26
C VAL A 162 15.47 -8.74 0.14
N LYS A 163 14.36 -9.06 0.81
CA LYS A 163 14.38 -9.71 2.12
C LYS A 163 15.09 -11.07 2.07
N GLN A 164 14.81 -11.91 1.07
CA GLN A 164 15.47 -13.21 0.91
C GLN A 164 17.00 -13.05 0.74
N PHE A 165 17.41 -12.08 -0.07
CA PHE A 165 18.83 -11.76 -0.25
C PHE A 165 19.50 -11.32 1.07
N VAL A 166 18.89 -10.37 1.80
CA VAL A 166 19.42 -9.91 3.10
C VAL A 166 19.47 -11.04 4.13
N THR A 167 18.47 -11.92 4.14
CA THR A 167 18.42 -13.08 5.05
C THR A 167 19.59 -14.04 4.77
N LYS A 168 19.85 -14.36 3.51
CA LYS A 168 21.01 -15.18 3.12
C LYS A 168 22.34 -14.51 3.45
N ALA A 169 22.47 -13.21 3.22
CA ALA A 169 23.66 -12.46 3.58
C ALA A 169 23.94 -12.47 5.09
N LEU A 170 22.89 -12.35 5.92
CA LEU A 170 23.02 -12.44 7.38
C LEU A 170 23.43 -13.82 7.85
N PHE A 171 22.88 -14.87 7.24
CA PHE A 171 23.25 -16.25 7.55
C PHE A 171 24.73 -16.53 7.27
N ILE A 172 25.22 -16.13 6.09
CA ILE A 172 26.65 -16.28 5.73
C ILE A 172 27.54 -15.49 6.70
N LYS A 173 27.11 -14.28 7.10
CA LYS A 173 27.83 -13.48 8.08
C LYS A 173 27.94 -14.22 9.43
N THR A 174 26.83 -14.78 9.92
CA THR A 174 26.84 -15.53 11.19
C THR A 174 27.67 -16.80 11.13
N GLU A 175 27.70 -17.50 10.00
CA GLU A 175 28.59 -18.66 9.80
C GLU A 175 30.06 -18.21 9.87
N ASN A 176 30.43 -17.16 9.13
CA ASN A 176 31.80 -16.64 9.14
C ASN A 176 32.24 -16.16 10.54
N GLU A 177 31.33 -15.56 11.32
CA GLU A 177 31.61 -15.15 12.71
C GLU A 177 31.70 -16.36 13.67
N ALA A 178 31.10 -17.51 13.34
CA ALA A 178 31.21 -18.72 14.15
C ALA A 178 32.49 -19.53 13.88
N PHE A 179 33.14 -19.31 12.73
CA PHE A 179 34.42 -19.94 12.36
C PHE A 179 35.65 -19.24 12.93
N VAL A 180 35.54 -17.97 13.34
CA VAL A 180 36.61 -17.15 13.92
C VAL A 180 36.59 -17.26 15.44
#